data_AF-A0A1F6PFX6-F1
#
_entry.id   AF-A0A1F6PFX6-F1
#
_cell.length_a   1.000
_cell.length_b   1.000
_cell.length_c   1.000
_cell.angle_alpha   90.00
_cell.angle_beta   90.00
_cell.angle_gamma   90.00
#
_symmetry.space_group_name_H-M   'P 1'
#
loop_
_entity.id
_entity.type
_entity.pdbx_description
1 polymer ?
#
loop_
_entity_poly.entity_id
_entity_poly.type
_entity_poly.pdbx_seq_one_letter_code
_entity_poly.pdbx_strand_id
1 'polypeptide(L)'
;MALEPSVLIKKSDGTFERVLLSELAKRPKKVAPVLVVKKSDEIVIEKVEAPVVASESVVKKEINIDLPKTPIVNKEPVKNIVLPTALPKAKIVLPKPFVEKIQPVASKSVAFDTKSLLDDSDLSIISPSGLTPTSSRRENQVEVVLKKLSFSVPPNFANRLRSVILLRLKDVRGESDTRVTALRSIKDGGLGLTESQATELEKICSNVDNFKKTSVVVDTNKKMLPAREGEVLPAVSINWDEELPAISAPNNSFIHPAVKITEVAQVKASTPEKVFVDKVVPVAPAQQFEISRGLSASRPSMADVVSETPTLGPLGEIKSFTLEDFRRLAPDPTQAAKRLAQKFINLKEESIILFWQASSAWRSSALYLSYVSALSKELLGAHLPVPAGMSMVLKPEETTAIINMEKELGL
;
A
#
# COMPACT_ATOMS: atom_id res chain seq x y z
N MET A 1 -12.64 4.88 -48.81
CA MET A 1 -13.71 5.25 -47.86
C MET A 1 -13.07 5.34 -46.48
N ALA A 2 -12.95 6.52 -45.90
CA ALA A 2 -12.37 6.69 -44.58
C ALA A 2 -13.37 6.22 -43.51
N LEU A 3 -12.95 5.31 -42.62
CA LEU A 3 -13.77 4.86 -41.50
C LEU A 3 -13.89 6.01 -40.49
N GLU A 4 -15.11 6.50 -40.25
CA GLU A 4 -15.33 7.55 -39.26
C GLU A 4 -15.06 7.03 -37.83
N PRO A 5 -14.39 7.83 -36.98
CA PRO A 5 -14.08 7.42 -35.62
C PRO A 5 -15.35 7.34 -34.75
N SER A 6 -15.47 6.25 -33.98
CA SER A 6 -16.63 5.93 -33.13
C SER A 6 -16.22 5.63 -31.69
N VAL A 7 -17.13 5.89 -30.74
CA VAL A 7 -16.91 5.72 -29.30
C VAL A 7 -18.00 4.82 -28.71
N LEU A 8 -17.64 3.92 -27.78
CA LEU A 8 -18.60 3.08 -27.05
C LEU A 8 -19.15 3.86 -25.85
N ILE A 9 -20.46 4.08 -25.78
CA ILE A 9 -21.14 4.70 -24.64
C ILE A 9 -21.95 3.65 -23.87
N LYS A 10 -21.82 3.62 -22.55
CA LYS A 10 -22.62 2.76 -21.68
C LYS A 10 -23.97 3.42 -21.36
N LYS A 11 -25.08 2.77 -21.72
CA LYS A 11 -26.45 3.21 -21.36
C LYS A 11 -26.75 2.91 -19.89
N SER A 12 -27.81 3.53 -19.35
CA SER A 12 -28.34 3.23 -18.01
C SER A 12 -28.65 1.75 -17.81
N ASP A 13 -29.04 1.07 -18.89
CA ASP A 13 -29.48 -0.31 -18.88
C ASP A 13 -28.30 -1.30 -18.88
N GLY A 14 -27.06 -0.80 -18.81
CA GLY A 14 -25.84 -1.58 -18.76
C GLY A 14 -25.32 -2.06 -20.11
N THR A 15 -26.06 -1.83 -21.19
CA THR A 15 -25.66 -2.13 -22.57
C THR A 15 -24.73 -1.05 -23.13
N PHE A 16 -23.88 -1.44 -24.09
CA PHE A 16 -22.97 -0.53 -24.77
C PHE A 16 -23.45 -0.26 -26.20
N GLU A 17 -23.46 1.00 -26.59
CA GLU A 17 -23.81 1.45 -27.93
C GLU A 17 -22.61 2.17 -28.54
N ARG A 18 -22.28 1.84 -29.80
CA ARG A 18 -21.19 2.48 -30.53
C ARG A 18 -21.76 3.68 -31.29
N VAL A 19 -21.36 4.88 -30.88
CA VAL A 19 -21.88 6.17 -31.39
C VAL A 19 -20.77 6.88 -32.16
N LEU A 20 -21.08 7.44 -33.32
CA LEU A 20 -20.12 8.22 -34.11
C LEU A 20 -19.87 9.58 -33.46
N LEU A 21 -18.65 10.10 -33.57
CA LEU A 21 -18.28 11.39 -32.98
C LEU A 21 -19.11 12.56 -33.53
N SER A 22 -19.52 12.49 -34.80
CA SER A 22 -20.39 13.47 -35.47
C SER A 22 -21.80 13.53 -34.85
N GLU A 23 -22.28 12.41 -34.31
CA GLU A 23 -23.58 12.31 -33.65
C GLU A 23 -23.51 12.78 -32.19
N LEU A 24 -22.38 12.55 -31.52
CA LEU A 24 -22.15 12.96 -30.14
C LEU A 24 -22.19 14.48 -29.96
N ALA A 25 -21.68 15.22 -30.94
CA ALA A 25 -21.71 16.69 -30.94
C ALA A 25 -23.11 17.29 -31.10
N LYS A 26 -24.06 16.54 -31.68
CA LYS A 26 -25.44 17.00 -31.93
C LYS A 26 -26.37 16.74 -30.74
N ARG A 27 -25.98 15.91 -29.77
CA ARG A 27 -26.83 15.65 -28.60
C ARG A 27 -26.86 16.89 -27.68
N PRO A 28 -28.03 17.50 -27.43
CA PRO A 28 -28.12 18.62 -26.51
C PRO A 28 -27.68 18.15 -25.12
N LYS A 29 -26.75 18.88 -24.50
CA LYS A 29 -26.29 18.59 -23.14
C LYS A 29 -27.51 18.66 -22.22
N LYS A 30 -28.05 17.51 -21.82
CA LYS A 30 -29.04 17.42 -20.74
C LYS A 30 -28.33 17.89 -19.47
N VAL A 31 -28.52 19.16 -19.14
CA VAL A 31 -28.09 19.74 -17.87
C VAL A 31 -28.83 18.93 -16.79
N ALA A 32 -28.07 18.24 -15.95
CA ALA A 32 -28.65 17.45 -14.87
C ALA A 32 -29.52 18.39 -14.00
N PRO A 33 -30.75 18.00 -13.63
CA PRO A 33 -31.58 18.83 -12.78
C PRO A 33 -30.85 19.06 -11.45
N VAL A 34 -30.53 20.31 -11.18
CA VAL A 34 -30.01 20.76 -9.88
C VAL A 34 -31.09 20.47 -8.85
N LEU A 35 -30.84 19.48 -7.98
CA LEU A 35 -31.69 19.18 -6.84
C LEU A 35 -31.62 20.35 -5.85
N VAL A 36 -32.58 21.27 -5.97
CA VAL A 36 -32.87 22.25 -4.93
C VAL A 36 -33.57 21.52 -3.79
N VAL A 37 -32.82 21.21 -2.74
CA VAL A 37 -33.34 20.67 -1.49
C VAL A 37 -34.15 21.77 -0.80
N LYS A 38 -35.48 21.74 -0.99
CA LYS A 38 -36.40 22.50 -0.15
C LYS A 38 -36.59 21.76 1.16
N LYS A 39 -36.32 22.48 2.24
CA LYS A 39 -36.59 22.12 3.64
C LYS A 39 -38.11 22.21 3.84
N SER A 40 -38.76 21.09 4.16
CA SER A 40 -40.14 21.08 4.64
C SER A 40 -40.23 20.13 5.82
N ASP A 41 -40.51 20.74 6.96
CA ASP A 41 -41.09 20.10 8.14
C ASP A 41 -42.52 19.62 7.81
N GLU A 42 -43.05 18.78 8.72
CA GLU A 42 -44.45 18.36 8.84
C GLU A 42 -44.83 17.03 8.15
N ILE A 43 -44.82 15.95 8.93
CA ILE A 43 -45.38 14.64 8.60
C ILE A 43 -46.79 14.58 9.19
N VAL A 44 -47.80 14.69 8.34
CA VAL A 44 -49.18 14.29 8.65
C VAL A 44 -49.36 12.85 8.18
N ILE A 45 -49.72 11.97 9.12
CA ILE A 45 -49.99 10.55 8.85
C ILE A 45 -51.44 10.44 8.37
N GLU A 46 -51.62 10.20 7.07
CA GLU A 46 -52.91 9.84 6.49
C GLU A 46 -53.04 8.31 6.42
N LYS A 47 -54.10 7.82 7.06
CA LYS A 47 -54.46 6.41 7.23
C LYS A 47 -55.12 5.90 5.95
N VAL A 48 -54.45 5.01 5.21
CA VAL A 48 -55.05 4.31 4.07
C VAL A 48 -55.40 2.88 4.49
N GLU A 49 -56.69 2.57 4.42
CA GLU A 49 -57.27 1.23 4.55
C GLU A 49 -56.84 0.32 3.39
N ALA A 50 -56.43 -0.90 3.71
CA ALA A 50 -56.18 -1.96 2.74
C ALA A 50 -57.30 -3.03 2.83
N PRO A 51 -57.71 -3.62 1.69
CA PRO A 51 -58.82 -4.54 1.64
C PRO A 51 -58.46 -5.98 2.04
N VAL A 52 -59.47 -6.61 2.63
CA VAL A 52 -59.58 -8.00 3.05
C VAL A 52 -59.40 -8.96 1.87
N VAL A 53 -58.46 -9.90 1.98
CA VAL A 53 -58.51 -11.18 1.26
C VAL A 53 -58.06 -12.31 2.21
N ALA A 54 -59.03 -13.17 2.55
CA ALA A 54 -58.87 -14.49 3.16
C ALA A 54 -58.07 -15.39 2.19
N SER A 55 -57.32 -16.43 2.55
CA SER A 55 -57.37 -17.41 3.63
C SER A 55 -56.15 -18.32 3.41
N GLU A 56 -55.49 -18.80 4.46
CA GLU A 56 -55.19 -20.23 4.63
C GLU A 56 -54.40 -20.47 5.92
N SER A 57 -54.86 -21.49 6.62
CA SER A 57 -54.54 -21.90 7.97
C SER A 57 -53.33 -22.84 8.01
N VAL A 58 -52.24 -22.48 8.71
CA VAL A 58 -51.25 -23.46 9.19
C VAL A 58 -50.70 -23.04 10.56
N VAL A 59 -51.14 -23.78 11.58
CA VAL A 59 -50.51 -24.16 12.87
C VAL A 59 -49.41 -23.23 13.41
N LYS A 60 -49.78 -22.39 14.40
CA LYS A 60 -48.84 -21.75 15.32
C LYS A 60 -48.59 -22.65 16.53
N LYS A 61 -47.34 -23.04 16.74
CA LYS A 61 -46.84 -23.61 17.99
C LYS A 61 -46.24 -22.45 18.80
N GLU A 62 -46.91 -22.06 19.87
CA GLU A 62 -46.44 -21.01 20.80
C GLU A 62 -45.17 -21.48 21.51
N ILE A 63 -44.08 -20.75 21.32
CA ILE A 63 -42.90 -20.83 22.18
C ILE A 63 -42.85 -19.51 22.92
N ASN A 64 -43.17 -19.58 24.21
CA ASN A 64 -43.14 -18.48 25.16
C ASN A 64 -41.67 -18.26 25.55
N ILE A 65 -41.07 -17.15 25.10
CA ILE A 65 -39.72 -16.73 25.51
C ILE A 65 -39.88 -15.42 26.28
N ASP A 66 -39.75 -15.52 27.60
CA ASP A 66 -39.67 -14.38 28.52
C ASP A 66 -38.42 -13.55 28.20
N LEU A 67 -38.63 -12.33 27.73
CA LEU A 67 -37.60 -11.32 27.58
C LEU A 67 -37.38 -10.58 28.93
N PRO A 68 -36.13 -10.43 29.41
CA PRO A 68 -35.86 -9.68 30.63
C PRO A 68 -36.05 -8.18 30.41
N LYS A 69 -36.86 -7.57 31.27
CA LYS A 69 -37.08 -6.12 31.39
C LYS A 69 -35.75 -5.40 31.67
N THR A 70 -35.31 -4.55 30.75
CA THR A 70 -34.22 -3.61 30.98
C THR A 70 -34.68 -2.44 31.88
N PRO A 71 -33.85 -1.97 32.83
CA PRO A 71 -34.21 -0.90 33.74
C PRO A 71 -34.25 0.46 33.03
N ILE A 72 -35.32 1.21 33.34
CA ILE A 72 -35.59 2.58 32.92
C ILE A 72 -34.54 3.50 33.57
N VAL A 73 -33.65 4.06 32.76
CA VAL A 73 -32.71 5.11 33.19
C VAL A 73 -33.42 6.46 33.06
N ASN A 74 -33.62 7.11 34.22
CA ASN A 74 -34.16 8.46 34.35
C ASN A 74 -33.28 9.47 33.60
N LYS A 75 -33.92 10.26 32.73
CA LYS A 75 -33.32 11.42 32.07
C LYS A 75 -33.45 12.64 32.98
N GLU A 76 -32.33 13.17 33.45
CA GLU A 76 -32.29 14.51 34.07
C GLU A 76 -32.32 15.62 33.00
N PRO A 77 -32.92 16.79 33.31
CA PRO A 77 -33.03 17.90 32.37
C PRO A 77 -31.70 18.66 32.23
N VAL A 78 -31.18 18.68 31.00
CA VAL A 78 -29.98 19.45 30.61
C VAL A 78 -30.28 20.95 30.71
N LYS A 79 -29.52 21.65 31.55
CA LYS A 79 -29.55 23.11 31.68
C LYS A 79 -28.98 23.77 30.42
N ASN A 80 -29.71 24.77 29.91
CA ASN A 80 -29.31 25.64 28.81
C ASN A 80 -27.96 26.32 29.08
N ILE A 81 -26.97 26.01 28.25
CA ILE A 81 -25.68 26.72 28.21
C ILE A 81 -25.84 27.89 27.23
N VAL A 82 -25.77 29.11 27.76
CA VAL A 82 -25.78 30.36 26.98
C VAL A 82 -24.40 30.54 26.33
N LEU A 83 -24.40 30.71 25.01
CA LEU A 83 -23.23 30.93 24.18
C LEU A 83 -22.76 32.40 24.31
N PRO A 84 -21.50 32.69 24.69
CA PRO A 84 -20.99 34.06 24.73
C PRO A 84 -20.62 34.54 23.33
N THR A 85 -21.44 35.42 22.78
CA THR A 85 -21.17 36.23 21.59
C THR A 85 -20.35 37.46 21.99
N ALA A 86 -19.03 37.46 21.72
CA ALA A 86 -18.24 38.63 21.29
C ALA A 86 -16.73 38.33 21.37
N LEU A 87 -16.09 38.12 20.22
CA LEU A 87 -14.63 38.22 20.11
C LEU A 87 -14.22 39.68 19.80
N PRO A 88 -13.22 40.24 20.52
CA PRO A 88 -12.68 41.56 20.23
C PRO A 88 -11.78 41.54 18.97
N LYS A 89 -12.00 42.50 18.07
CA LYS A 89 -11.17 42.74 16.88
C LYS A 89 -9.79 43.27 17.31
N ALA A 90 -8.79 42.40 17.42
CA ALA A 90 -7.40 42.81 17.57
C ALA A 90 -6.79 43.16 16.20
N LYS A 91 -6.22 44.37 16.10
CA LYS A 91 -5.60 44.93 14.91
C LYS A 91 -4.20 44.31 14.73
N ILE A 92 -4.09 43.34 13.82
CA ILE A 92 -2.82 42.67 13.51
C ILE A 92 -1.92 43.66 12.73
N VAL A 93 -0.80 44.04 13.35
CA VAL A 93 0.27 44.82 12.71
C VAL A 93 1.27 43.82 12.14
N LEU A 94 1.40 43.77 10.80
CA LEU A 94 2.39 42.93 10.13
C LEU A 94 3.82 43.47 10.37
N PRO A 95 4.77 42.66 10.85
CA PRO A 95 6.19 43.02 10.85
C PRO A 95 6.76 42.92 9.43
N LYS A 96 7.62 43.90 9.08
CA LYS A 96 8.31 43.98 7.79
C LYS A 96 9.34 42.83 7.66
N PRO A 97 9.50 42.24 6.46
CA PRO A 97 10.44 41.15 6.24
C PRO A 97 11.89 41.63 6.37
N PHE A 98 12.65 40.98 7.24
CA PHE A 98 14.08 41.15 7.41
C PHE A 98 14.80 40.25 6.38
N VAL A 99 15.50 40.87 5.43
CA VAL A 99 16.28 40.16 4.40
C VAL A 99 17.73 40.07 4.89
N GLU A 100 18.12 38.91 5.39
CA GLU A 100 19.49 38.63 5.80
C GLU A 100 20.27 38.05 4.59
N LYS A 101 21.31 38.78 4.15
CA LYS A 101 22.18 38.38 3.04
C LYS A 101 23.05 37.20 3.47
N ILE A 102 22.76 36.01 2.94
CA ILE A 102 23.61 34.82 3.11
C ILE A 102 24.72 34.86 2.05
N GLN A 103 25.98 34.86 2.50
CA GLN A 103 27.16 34.74 1.64
C GLN A 103 27.39 33.27 1.22
N PRO A 104 27.80 33.01 -0.04
CA PRO A 104 28.07 31.66 -0.51
C PRO A 104 29.42 31.13 0.00
N VAL A 105 29.40 29.96 0.64
CA VAL A 105 30.59 29.22 1.06
C VAL A 105 31.07 28.34 -0.10
N ALA A 106 32.29 28.58 -0.55
CA ALA A 106 32.93 27.82 -1.62
C ALA A 106 33.30 26.39 -1.16
N SER A 107 32.71 25.37 -1.77
CA SER A 107 33.09 23.97 -1.59
C SER A 107 34.13 23.55 -2.64
N LYS A 108 35.26 23.03 -2.16
CA LYS A 108 36.32 22.41 -2.97
C LYS A 108 35.81 21.07 -3.52
N SER A 109 35.81 20.92 -4.84
CA SER A 109 35.55 19.64 -5.52
C SER A 109 36.78 18.73 -5.42
N VAL A 110 36.59 17.57 -4.79
CA VAL A 110 37.55 16.45 -4.82
C VAL A 110 37.14 15.57 -5.99
N ALA A 111 38.04 15.36 -6.95
CA ALA A 111 37.84 14.48 -8.09
C ALA A 111 37.84 13.01 -7.61
N PHE A 112 36.68 12.37 -7.65
CA PHE A 112 36.55 10.92 -7.52
C PHE A 112 36.30 10.31 -8.90
N ASP A 113 37.12 9.32 -9.24
CA ASP A 113 37.04 8.50 -10.45
C ASP A 113 35.64 7.88 -10.61
N THR A 114 34.91 8.32 -11.64
CA THR A 114 33.63 7.76 -12.05
C THR A 114 33.84 6.61 -13.02
N LYS A 115 34.48 5.52 -12.57
CA LYS A 115 34.38 4.24 -13.27
C LYS A 115 33.11 3.56 -12.80
N SER A 116 32.08 3.67 -13.63
CA SER A 116 30.73 3.15 -13.44
C SER A 116 30.76 1.63 -13.24
N LEU A 117 30.28 1.16 -12.09
CA LEU A 117 30.14 -0.25 -11.71
C LEU A 117 28.92 -0.92 -12.38
N LEU A 118 28.37 -0.32 -13.44
CA LEU A 118 27.12 -0.74 -14.10
C LEU A 118 27.29 -1.08 -15.59
N ASP A 119 28.50 -1.03 -16.13
CA ASP A 119 28.77 -1.37 -17.54
C ASP A 119 29.06 -2.86 -17.80
N ASP A 120 28.94 -3.72 -16.78
CA ASP A 120 29.00 -5.17 -16.98
C ASP A 120 27.69 -5.68 -17.59
N SER A 121 27.73 -5.82 -18.91
CA SER A 121 26.62 -6.11 -19.82
C SER A 121 26.18 -7.58 -19.83
N ASP A 122 26.31 -8.33 -18.72
CA ASP A 122 26.05 -9.77 -18.65
C ASP A 122 24.92 -10.16 -17.65
N LEU A 123 23.79 -9.44 -17.68
CA LEU A 123 22.59 -9.78 -16.88
C LEU A 123 21.33 -10.04 -17.72
N SER A 124 21.48 -10.76 -18.84
CA SER A 124 20.33 -11.21 -19.66
C SER A 124 19.64 -12.48 -19.14
N ILE A 125 19.83 -12.86 -17.86
CA ILE A 125 19.16 -13.99 -17.22
C ILE A 125 18.50 -13.49 -15.95
N ILE A 126 17.28 -12.94 -16.05
CA ILE A 126 16.16 -13.06 -15.09
C ILE A 126 14.99 -12.31 -15.76
N SER A 127 14.29 -13.00 -16.66
CA SER A 127 12.90 -12.65 -16.93
C SER A 127 12.10 -12.82 -15.63
N PRO A 128 11.11 -11.96 -15.32
CA PRO A 128 10.23 -12.12 -14.15
C PRO A 128 9.20 -13.24 -14.37
N SER A 129 9.69 -14.43 -14.72
CA SER A 129 8.96 -15.70 -14.86
C SER A 129 8.83 -16.44 -13.52
N GLY A 130 9.10 -15.75 -12.40
CA GLY A 130 9.24 -16.33 -11.06
C GLY A 130 7.94 -16.68 -10.34
N LEU A 131 6.76 -16.48 -10.95
CA LEU A 131 5.58 -17.21 -10.51
C LEU A 131 5.70 -18.61 -11.11
N THR A 132 6.30 -19.52 -10.34
CA THR A 132 6.24 -20.96 -10.66
C THR A 132 4.81 -21.27 -11.07
N PRO A 133 4.57 -21.81 -12.29
CA PRO A 133 3.23 -22.17 -12.74
C PRO A 133 2.59 -22.95 -11.61
N THR A 134 1.44 -22.46 -11.15
CA THR A 134 0.72 -23.03 -10.02
C THR A 134 0.68 -24.53 -10.24
N SER A 135 1.36 -25.29 -9.35
CA SER A 135 1.62 -26.70 -9.60
C SER A 135 0.35 -27.36 -10.11
N SER A 136 0.35 -27.92 -11.32
CA SER A 136 -0.85 -28.45 -11.99
C SER A 136 -1.63 -29.42 -11.09
N ARG A 137 -0.94 -30.02 -10.11
CA ARG A 137 -1.49 -30.76 -8.98
C ARG A 137 -2.62 -30.04 -8.21
N ARG A 138 -2.49 -28.75 -7.90
CA ARG A 138 -3.49 -27.98 -7.13
C ARG A 138 -4.75 -27.72 -7.94
N GLU A 139 -4.62 -27.47 -9.24
CA GLU A 139 -5.75 -27.26 -10.14
C GLU A 139 -6.61 -28.53 -10.26
N ASN A 140 -5.97 -29.70 -10.37
CA ASN A 140 -6.67 -30.99 -10.32
C ASN A 140 -7.44 -31.19 -9.01
N GLN A 141 -6.89 -30.74 -7.87
CA GLN A 141 -7.59 -30.79 -6.58
C GLN A 141 -8.81 -29.87 -6.55
N VAL A 142 -8.73 -28.70 -7.17
CA VAL A 142 -9.89 -27.78 -7.31
C VAL A 142 -11.02 -28.47 -8.07
N GLU A 143 -10.73 -29.19 -9.15
CA GLU A 143 -11.76 -29.95 -9.87
C GLU A 143 -12.40 -31.06 -9.04
N VAL A 144 -11.60 -31.76 -8.21
CA VAL A 144 -12.13 -32.77 -7.28
C VAL A 144 -13.07 -32.15 -6.26
N VAL A 145 -12.75 -30.95 -5.74
CA VAL A 145 -13.64 -30.20 -4.84
C VAL A 145 -14.92 -29.82 -5.58
N LEU A 146 -14.81 -29.25 -6.79
CA LEU A 146 -15.96 -28.84 -7.59
C LEU A 146 -16.91 -30.00 -7.92
N LYS A 147 -16.37 -31.19 -8.20
CA LYS A 147 -17.17 -32.41 -8.46
C LYS A 147 -17.88 -32.94 -7.23
N LYS A 148 -17.41 -32.62 -6.03
CA LYS A 148 -17.97 -33.10 -4.75
C LYS A 148 -19.05 -32.18 -4.16
N LEU A 149 -19.16 -30.93 -4.65
CA LEU A 149 -20.17 -30.00 -4.16
C LEU A 149 -21.57 -30.46 -4.58
N SER A 150 -22.52 -30.38 -3.65
CA SER A 150 -23.93 -30.69 -3.91
C SER A 150 -24.65 -29.63 -4.75
N PHE A 151 -24.07 -28.43 -4.85
CA PHE A 151 -24.65 -27.29 -5.54
C PHE A 151 -23.78 -26.82 -6.71
N SER A 152 -24.45 -26.24 -7.71
CA SER A 152 -23.79 -25.65 -8.89
C SER A 152 -23.87 -24.13 -8.83
N VAL A 153 -22.77 -23.47 -9.18
CA VAL A 153 -22.67 -22.02 -9.22
C VAL A 153 -22.78 -21.55 -10.67
N PRO A 154 -23.46 -20.41 -10.97
CA PRO A 154 -23.53 -19.88 -12.32
C PRO A 154 -22.15 -19.73 -12.99
N PRO A 155 -22.02 -19.96 -14.30
CA PRO A 155 -20.72 -20.02 -14.99
C PRO A 155 -19.91 -18.72 -14.85
N ASN A 156 -20.60 -17.58 -14.71
CA ASN A 156 -20.00 -16.27 -14.48
C ASN A 156 -19.16 -16.19 -13.19
N PHE A 157 -19.44 -17.05 -12.20
CA PHE A 157 -18.75 -17.08 -10.91
C PHE A 157 -17.90 -18.34 -10.72
N ALA A 158 -17.88 -19.27 -11.67
CA ALA A 158 -17.10 -20.49 -11.59
C ALA A 158 -15.59 -20.20 -11.40
N ASN A 159 -15.05 -19.20 -12.11
CA ASN A 159 -13.65 -18.80 -11.98
C ASN A 159 -13.34 -18.17 -10.60
N ARG A 160 -14.31 -17.45 -10.02
CA ARG A 160 -14.16 -16.90 -8.66
C ARG A 160 -14.18 -18.02 -7.63
N LEU A 161 -15.10 -18.98 -7.75
CA LEU A 161 -15.16 -20.15 -6.87
C LEU A 161 -13.86 -20.96 -6.95
N ARG A 162 -13.34 -21.23 -8.16
CA ARG A 162 -12.04 -21.89 -8.36
C ARG A 162 -10.91 -21.14 -7.65
N SER A 163 -10.87 -19.81 -7.77
CA SER A 163 -9.85 -18.98 -7.14
C SER A 163 -9.92 -19.04 -5.61
N VAL A 164 -11.14 -19.01 -5.04
CA VAL A 164 -11.36 -19.12 -3.60
C VAL A 164 -10.90 -20.51 -3.09
N ILE A 165 -11.28 -21.59 -3.76
CA ILE A 165 -10.85 -22.96 -3.43
C ILE A 165 -9.33 -23.09 -3.55
N LEU A 166 -8.74 -22.57 -4.63
CA LEU A 166 -7.29 -22.64 -4.87
C LEU A 166 -6.50 -21.89 -3.80
N LEU A 167 -6.94 -20.70 -3.38
CA LEU A 167 -6.31 -19.95 -2.29
C LEU A 167 -6.45 -20.66 -0.94
N ARG A 168 -7.60 -21.30 -0.69
CA ARG A 168 -7.81 -22.11 0.52
C ARG A 168 -6.87 -23.32 0.55
N LEU A 169 -6.81 -24.08 -0.54
CA LEU A 169 -5.93 -25.24 -0.67
C LEU A 169 -4.46 -24.84 -0.52
N LYS A 170 -4.05 -23.66 -1.01
CA LYS A 170 -2.69 -23.14 -0.84
C LYS A 170 -2.38 -22.63 0.58
N ASP A 171 -3.31 -22.74 1.53
CA ASP A 171 -3.20 -22.19 2.89
C ASP A 171 -2.97 -20.66 2.93
N VAL A 172 -3.28 -19.95 1.84
CA VAL A 172 -3.21 -18.48 1.77
C VAL A 172 -4.42 -17.85 2.46
N ARG A 173 -5.57 -18.55 2.46
CA ARG A 173 -6.79 -18.16 3.17
C ARG A 173 -7.15 -19.16 4.24
N GLY A 174 -7.51 -18.65 5.41
CA GLY A 174 -8.06 -19.45 6.49
C GLY A 174 -9.46 -19.98 6.20
N GLU A 175 -9.93 -20.86 7.07
CA GLU A 175 -11.27 -21.44 7.04
C GLU A 175 -12.35 -20.36 7.16
N SER A 176 -12.23 -19.50 8.19
CA SER A 176 -13.11 -18.36 8.42
C SER A 176 -13.17 -17.38 7.23
N ASP A 177 -12.02 -17.07 6.64
CA ASP A 177 -11.94 -16.10 5.53
C ASP A 177 -12.59 -16.64 4.26
N THR A 178 -12.49 -17.96 4.06
CA THR A 178 -13.12 -18.66 2.94
C THR A 178 -14.63 -18.61 3.09
N ARG A 179 -15.15 -18.86 4.30
CA ARG A 179 -16.59 -18.73 4.62
C ARG A 179 -17.09 -17.31 4.42
N VAL A 180 -16.39 -16.30 4.95
CA VAL A 180 -16.76 -14.88 4.79
C VAL A 180 -16.80 -14.47 3.32
N THR A 181 -15.83 -14.93 2.52
CA THR A 181 -15.77 -14.64 1.08
C THR A 181 -16.89 -15.34 0.31
N ALA A 182 -17.23 -16.57 0.69
CA ALA A 182 -18.33 -17.33 0.12
C ALA A 182 -19.70 -16.68 0.40
N LEU A 183 -19.91 -16.21 1.63
CA LEU A 183 -21.14 -15.53 2.07
C LEU A 183 -21.29 -14.12 1.51
N ARG A 184 -20.17 -13.43 1.24
CA ARG A 184 -20.19 -12.04 0.75
C ARG A 184 -21.00 -11.92 -0.54
N SER A 185 -21.73 -10.82 -0.68
CA SER A 185 -22.58 -10.56 -1.84
C SER A 185 -21.76 -10.55 -3.14
N ILE A 186 -22.41 -10.90 -4.26
CA ILE A 186 -21.79 -10.89 -5.59
C ILE A 186 -21.31 -9.47 -5.98
N LYS A 187 -22.03 -8.44 -5.52
CA LYS A 187 -21.71 -7.01 -5.78
C LYS A 187 -20.40 -6.60 -5.12
N ASP A 188 -20.13 -7.12 -3.92
CA ASP A 188 -18.92 -6.82 -3.15
C ASP A 188 -17.75 -7.78 -3.48
N GLY A 189 -17.86 -8.52 -4.59
CA GLY A 189 -16.84 -9.45 -5.05
C GLY A 189 -16.84 -10.82 -4.37
N GLY A 190 -17.89 -11.16 -3.61
CA GLY A 190 -18.08 -12.50 -3.06
C GLY A 190 -18.76 -13.48 -4.01
N LEU A 191 -19.22 -14.60 -3.46
CA LEU A 191 -19.95 -15.65 -4.20
C LEU A 191 -21.47 -15.64 -3.96
N GLY A 192 -21.94 -14.97 -2.90
CA GLY A 192 -23.35 -14.92 -2.55
C GLY A 192 -23.96 -16.29 -2.21
N LEU A 193 -23.16 -17.21 -1.66
CA LEU A 193 -23.63 -18.53 -1.25
C LEU A 193 -24.43 -18.45 0.05
N THR A 194 -25.33 -19.41 0.25
CA THR A 194 -26.01 -19.56 1.55
C THR A 194 -25.03 -20.07 2.61
N GLU A 195 -25.39 -19.91 3.88
CA GLU A 195 -24.55 -20.38 5.00
C GLU A 195 -24.35 -21.90 5.01
N SER A 196 -25.37 -22.66 4.61
CA SER A 196 -25.26 -24.11 4.41
C SER A 196 -24.28 -24.49 3.29
N GLN A 197 -24.30 -23.77 2.16
CA GLN A 197 -23.38 -24.00 1.04
C GLN A 197 -21.94 -23.61 1.39
N ALA A 198 -21.76 -22.50 2.10
CA ALA A 198 -20.44 -22.04 2.54
C ALA A 198 -19.79 -23.04 3.50
N THR A 199 -20.55 -23.57 4.48
CA THR A 199 -20.06 -24.59 5.42
C THR A 199 -19.78 -25.94 4.74
N GLU A 200 -20.55 -26.31 3.72
CA GLU A 200 -20.27 -27.51 2.91
C GLU A 200 -18.95 -27.36 2.13
N LEU A 201 -18.74 -26.22 1.47
CA LEU A 201 -17.51 -25.91 0.73
C LEU A 201 -16.27 -25.99 1.63
N GLU A 202 -16.38 -25.42 2.83
CA GLU A 202 -15.37 -25.44 3.88
C GLU A 202 -14.98 -26.87 4.28
N LYS A 203 -15.99 -27.69 4.61
CA LYS A 203 -15.80 -29.10 5.00
C LYS A 203 -15.14 -29.92 3.89
N ILE A 204 -15.50 -29.72 2.63
CA ILE A 204 -14.91 -30.44 1.50
C ILE A 204 -13.46 -30.02 1.28
N CYS A 205 -13.12 -28.72 1.41
CA CYS A 205 -11.75 -28.24 1.28
C CYS A 205 -10.85 -28.84 2.38
N SER A 206 -11.30 -28.81 3.64
CA SER A 206 -10.55 -29.38 4.77
C SER A 206 -10.31 -30.89 4.60
N ASN A 207 -11.26 -31.63 4.03
CA ASN A 207 -11.08 -33.05 3.72
C ASN A 207 -10.00 -33.29 2.66
N VAL A 208 -9.90 -32.44 1.63
CA VAL A 208 -8.90 -32.59 0.54
C VAL A 208 -7.49 -32.26 1.02
N ASP A 209 -7.32 -31.28 1.91
CA ASP A 209 -6.00 -30.97 2.47
C ASP A 209 -5.48 -32.06 3.42
N ASN A 210 -6.36 -32.74 4.15
CA ASN A 210 -5.98 -33.87 5.02
C ASN A 210 -5.37 -35.06 4.25
N PHE A 211 -5.74 -35.28 2.98
CA PHE A 211 -5.12 -36.32 2.14
C PHE A 211 -3.62 -36.11 1.90
N LYS A 212 -3.11 -34.87 2.05
CA LYS A 212 -1.67 -34.61 1.95
C LYS A 212 -0.92 -34.98 3.21
N LYS A 213 -1.54 -34.79 4.38
CA LYS A 213 -0.89 -35.11 5.66
C LYS A 213 -0.76 -36.62 5.87
N THR A 214 -1.70 -37.41 5.36
CA THR A 214 -1.66 -38.88 5.48
C THR A 214 -0.78 -39.58 4.44
N SER A 215 -0.42 -38.93 3.32
CA SER A 215 0.39 -39.56 2.25
C SER A 215 1.91 -39.40 2.40
N VAL A 216 2.39 -38.73 3.46
CA VAL A 216 3.84 -38.57 3.73
C VAL A 216 4.37 -39.55 4.79
N VAL A 217 3.50 -40.37 5.40
CA VAL A 217 3.95 -41.57 6.13
C VAL A 217 4.11 -42.69 5.10
N VAL A 218 5.10 -42.54 4.22
CA VAL A 218 5.59 -43.69 3.45
C VAL A 218 6.37 -44.53 4.45
N ASP A 219 5.76 -45.64 4.83
CA ASP A 219 6.40 -46.76 5.53
C ASP A 219 7.80 -47.02 4.96
N THR A 220 8.83 -46.67 5.72
CA THR A 220 10.23 -47.05 5.46
C THR A 220 10.50 -48.54 5.66
N ASN A 221 9.46 -49.36 5.78
CA ASN A 221 9.54 -50.82 5.91
C ASN A 221 9.31 -51.55 4.58
N LYS A 222 9.78 -51.00 3.45
CA LYS A 222 9.88 -51.76 2.21
C LYS A 222 11.22 -52.47 2.14
N LYS A 223 11.18 -53.71 2.62
CA LYS A 223 12.13 -54.81 2.40
C LYS A 223 12.69 -54.74 0.97
N MET A 224 14.01 -54.70 0.88
CA MET A 224 14.79 -54.74 -0.36
C MET A 224 14.29 -55.84 -1.30
N LEU A 225 13.99 -55.46 -2.55
CA LEU A 225 13.96 -56.38 -3.68
C LEU A 225 15.24 -56.16 -4.51
N PRO A 226 15.90 -57.23 -4.98
CA PRO A 226 17.16 -57.14 -5.71
C PRO A 226 16.96 -56.53 -7.10
N ALA A 227 17.91 -55.68 -7.48
CA ALA A 227 17.99 -55.02 -8.77
C ALA A 227 17.94 -56.02 -9.92
N ARG A 228 17.04 -55.77 -10.89
CA ARG A 228 17.15 -56.33 -12.23
C ARG A 228 17.86 -55.30 -13.10
N GLU A 229 19.08 -55.64 -13.49
CA GLU A 229 19.81 -54.98 -14.57
C GLU A 229 19.11 -55.22 -15.90
N GLY A 230 19.00 -54.16 -16.71
CA GLY A 230 18.76 -54.28 -18.14
C GLY A 230 17.38 -53.88 -18.64
N GLU A 231 17.04 -52.59 -18.56
CA GLU A 231 16.12 -52.00 -19.54
C GLU A 231 16.50 -50.54 -19.81
N VAL A 232 17.05 -50.32 -21.01
CA VAL A 232 17.54 -49.03 -21.51
C VAL A 232 16.33 -48.24 -22.01
N LEU A 233 15.98 -47.14 -21.34
CA LEU A 233 14.98 -46.20 -21.84
C LEU A 233 15.60 -45.27 -22.89
N PRO A 234 14.89 -44.95 -23.98
CA PRO A 234 15.39 -44.11 -25.06
C PRO A 234 15.51 -42.65 -24.60
N ALA A 235 16.73 -42.11 -24.72
CA ALA A 235 16.99 -40.69 -24.53
C ALA A 235 16.32 -39.89 -25.67
N VAL A 236 15.32 -39.09 -25.32
CA VAL A 236 14.76 -38.08 -26.22
C VAL A 236 15.63 -36.82 -26.11
N SER A 237 16.53 -36.64 -27.07
CA SER A 237 17.31 -35.42 -27.25
C SER A 237 16.39 -34.34 -27.84
N ILE A 238 16.02 -33.35 -27.01
CA ILE A 238 15.36 -32.12 -27.47
C ILE A 238 16.46 -31.21 -28.01
N ASN A 239 16.49 -31.03 -29.34
CA ASN A 239 17.35 -30.04 -30.01
C ASN A 239 16.84 -28.64 -29.68
N TRP A 240 17.69 -27.83 -29.04
CA TRP A 240 17.41 -26.44 -28.63
C TRP A 240 18.04 -25.40 -29.57
N ASP A 241 18.34 -25.76 -30.81
CA ASP A 241 19.09 -24.92 -31.77
C ASP A 241 18.20 -24.21 -32.81
N GLU A 242 16.96 -23.86 -32.47
CA GLU A 242 16.11 -23.05 -33.35
C GLU A 242 15.94 -21.65 -32.76
N GLU A 243 16.88 -20.76 -33.13
CA GLU A 243 16.89 -19.35 -32.78
C GLU A 243 15.63 -18.66 -33.32
N LEU A 244 14.68 -18.38 -32.43
CA LEU A 244 13.52 -17.55 -32.78
C LEU A 244 14.00 -16.10 -33.01
N PRO A 245 13.65 -15.47 -34.14
CA PRO A 245 14.05 -14.10 -34.44
C PRO A 245 13.45 -13.14 -33.40
N ALA A 246 14.33 -12.39 -32.74
CA ALA A 246 13.96 -11.35 -31.78
C ALA A 246 13.11 -10.27 -32.47
N ILE A 247 11.81 -10.27 -32.19
CA ILE A 247 10.92 -9.17 -32.58
C ILE A 247 11.19 -8.03 -31.59
N SER A 248 11.95 -7.02 -32.02
CA SER A 248 12.18 -5.80 -31.26
C SER A 248 10.83 -5.11 -31.00
N ALA A 249 10.44 -4.96 -29.73
CA ALA A 249 9.28 -4.18 -29.34
C ALA A 249 9.50 -2.70 -29.74
N PRO A 250 8.67 -2.10 -30.62
CA PRO A 250 8.76 -0.70 -30.94
C PRO A 250 8.06 0.11 -29.84
N ASN A 251 8.73 1.15 -29.34
CA ASN A 251 8.28 2.14 -28.35
C ASN A 251 8.50 1.79 -26.87
N ASN A 252 9.75 1.96 -26.42
CA ASN A 252 10.02 2.41 -25.06
C ASN A 252 10.22 3.94 -25.08
N SER A 253 9.13 4.70 -24.89
CA SER A 253 9.09 6.16 -24.95
C SER A 253 9.52 6.82 -23.62
N PHE A 254 10.69 6.45 -23.10
CA PHE A 254 11.35 7.15 -22.00
C PHE A 254 12.47 8.04 -22.56
N ILE A 255 12.07 9.10 -23.27
CA ILE A 255 12.96 10.23 -23.57
C ILE A 255 12.57 11.33 -22.60
N HIS A 256 13.36 11.55 -21.55
CA HIS A 256 13.26 12.78 -20.78
C HIS A 256 13.69 13.94 -21.69
N PRO A 257 12.89 15.01 -21.82
CA PRO A 257 13.33 16.18 -22.57
C PRO A 257 14.59 16.74 -21.90
N ALA A 258 15.68 16.83 -22.67
CA ALA A 258 16.91 17.46 -22.23
C ALA A 258 16.59 18.86 -21.69
N VAL A 259 16.74 19.05 -20.38
CA VAL A 259 16.65 20.35 -19.74
C VAL A 259 17.77 21.20 -20.34
N LYS A 260 17.40 22.09 -21.27
CA LYS A 260 18.31 23.10 -21.80
C LYS A 260 18.71 24.00 -20.63
N ILE A 261 19.93 23.81 -20.15
CA ILE A 261 20.56 24.73 -19.22
C ILE A 261 20.79 26.02 -20.00
N THR A 262 19.94 27.01 -19.73
CA THR A 262 20.09 28.36 -20.27
C THR A 262 21.39 28.95 -19.74
N GLU A 263 22.32 29.17 -20.66
CA GLU A 263 23.62 29.78 -20.46
C GLU A 263 23.43 31.23 -19.98
N VAL A 264 23.55 31.46 -18.66
CA VAL A 264 23.49 32.81 -18.08
C VAL A 264 24.86 33.46 -18.19
N ALA A 265 24.94 34.41 -19.11
CA ALA A 265 25.81 35.59 -19.19
C ALA A 265 27.11 35.58 -18.37
N GLN A 266 28.22 35.57 -19.11
CA GLN A 266 29.58 35.86 -18.67
C GLN A 266 29.65 37.14 -17.83
N VAL A 267 30.01 37.00 -16.55
CA VAL A 267 30.41 38.12 -15.70
C VAL A 267 31.89 38.41 -15.95
N LYS A 268 32.15 39.65 -16.40
CA LYS A 268 33.46 40.27 -16.62
C LYS A 268 34.40 40.02 -15.44
N ALA A 269 35.58 39.48 -15.75
CA ALA A 269 36.71 39.36 -14.85
C ALA A 269 37.14 40.74 -14.31
N SER A 270 37.05 40.90 -12.99
CA SER A 270 37.72 41.96 -12.25
C SER A 270 39.03 41.42 -11.64
N THR A 271 40.07 42.21 -11.85
CA THR A 271 41.48 42.10 -11.46
C THR A 271 41.73 41.52 -10.06
N PRO A 272 42.76 40.66 -9.87
CA PRO A 272 43.16 40.19 -8.54
C PRO A 272 43.96 41.26 -7.79
N GLU A 273 43.39 41.74 -6.68
CA GLU A 273 44.07 42.57 -5.69
C GLU A 273 44.99 41.68 -4.82
N LYS A 274 46.26 42.09 -4.70
CA LYS A 274 47.29 41.40 -3.91
C LYS A 274 46.91 41.43 -2.43
N VAL A 275 46.58 40.27 -1.86
CA VAL A 275 46.48 40.11 -0.41
C VAL A 275 47.84 39.69 0.16
N PHE A 276 48.28 40.52 1.10
CA PHE A 276 49.50 40.47 1.90
C PHE A 276 49.62 39.15 2.67
N VAL A 277 50.81 38.53 2.59
CA VAL A 277 51.22 37.37 3.38
C VAL A 277 51.83 37.89 4.66
N ASP A 278 51.20 37.64 5.82
CA ASP A 278 51.88 37.77 7.13
C ASP A 278 51.12 37.02 8.23
N LYS A 279 51.63 35.82 8.57
CA LYS A 279 52.02 35.39 9.94
C LYS A 279 52.17 33.87 9.98
N VAL A 280 53.43 33.45 9.94
CA VAL A 280 53.87 32.11 10.33
C VAL A 280 53.62 31.95 11.83
N VAL A 281 52.69 31.07 12.19
CA VAL A 281 52.51 30.61 13.59
C VAL A 281 53.59 29.54 13.86
N PRO A 282 54.39 29.66 14.93
CA PRO A 282 55.42 28.68 15.24
C PRO A 282 54.78 27.36 15.70
N VAL A 283 55.17 26.28 15.01
CA VAL A 283 54.84 24.90 15.36
C VAL A 283 55.53 24.55 16.68
N ALA A 284 54.74 24.23 17.70
CA ALA A 284 55.24 23.79 18.99
C ALA A 284 55.94 22.42 18.89
N PRO A 285 57.01 22.17 19.67
CA PRO A 285 57.78 20.94 19.60
C PRO A 285 56.95 19.74 20.07
N ALA A 286 57.05 18.66 19.29
CA ALA A 286 56.42 17.38 19.56
C ALA A 286 56.76 16.87 20.97
N GLN A 287 55.74 16.76 21.82
CA GLN A 287 55.84 16.03 23.08
C GLN A 287 55.98 14.54 22.74
N GLN A 288 57.17 14.01 22.99
CA GLN A 288 57.43 12.57 22.97
C GLN A 288 56.63 11.93 24.11
N PHE A 289 55.54 11.24 23.77
CA PHE A 289 54.82 10.39 24.70
C PHE A 289 55.67 9.15 25.01
N GLU A 290 56.27 9.12 26.19
CA GLU A 290 56.88 7.91 26.75
C GLU A 290 55.79 6.88 27.07
N ILE A 291 55.61 5.91 26.18
CA ILE A 291 54.75 4.75 26.40
C ILE A 291 55.43 3.86 27.43
N SER A 292 55.09 4.09 28.70
CA SER A 292 55.50 3.24 29.81
C SER A 292 54.99 1.83 29.55
N ARG A 293 55.91 0.88 29.36
CA ARG A 293 55.64 -0.56 29.26
C ARG A 293 55.18 -1.08 30.63
N GLY A 294 53.94 -0.75 30.99
CA GLY A 294 53.27 -1.24 32.18
C GLY A 294 52.46 -2.50 31.86
N LEU A 295 52.93 -3.63 32.41
CA LEU A 295 52.18 -4.80 32.89
C LEU A 295 50.89 -5.19 32.13
N SER A 296 50.96 -6.38 31.54
CA SER A 296 49.91 -7.11 30.84
C SER A 296 48.60 -7.26 31.62
N ALA A 297 47.74 -6.25 31.56
CA ALA A 297 46.32 -6.43 31.86
C ALA A 297 45.68 -7.22 30.71
N SER A 298 45.09 -8.37 31.05
CA SER A 298 44.30 -9.23 30.15
C SER A 298 43.36 -8.39 29.29
N ARG A 299 43.65 -8.29 27.98
CA ARG A 299 42.78 -7.58 27.04
C ARG A 299 41.40 -8.24 27.08
N PRO A 300 40.31 -7.48 27.32
CA PRO A 300 38.98 -8.06 27.24
C PRO A 300 38.79 -8.65 25.84
N SER A 301 38.40 -9.93 25.81
CA SER A 301 38.05 -10.63 24.58
C SER A 301 37.03 -9.78 23.83
N MET A 302 37.39 -9.29 22.63
CA MET A 302 36.46 -8.62 21.73
C MET A 302 35.43 -9.67 21.29
N ALA A 303 34.33 -9.76 22.02
CA ALA A 303 33.15 -10.46 21.56
C ALA A 303 32.59 -9.64 20.40
N ASP A 304 32.55 -10.25 19.22
CA ASP A 304 32.00 -9.64 18.02
C ASP A 304 30.54 -9.26 18.30
N VAL A 305 30.26 -7.95 18.34
CA VAL A 305 28.90 -7.45 18.59
C VAL A 305 28.15 -7.50 17.27
N VAL A 306 27.68 -8.70 16.91
CA VAL A 306 26.76 -8.88 15.78
C VAL A 306 25.38 -8.43 16.22
N SER A 307 25.09 -7.13 16.11
CA SER A 307 23.71 -6.66 16.21
C SER A 307 23.03 -6.92 14.87
N GLU A 308 22.36 -8.06 14.73
CA GLU A 308 21.44 -8.28 13.62
C GLU A 308 20.27 -7.31 13.80
N THR A 309 20.34 -6.14 13.16
CA THR A 309 19.13 -5.35 12.95
C THR A 309 18.21 -6.21 12.09
N PRO A 310 17.03 -6.61 12.60
CA PRO A 310 16.14 -7.46 11.83
C PRO A 310 15.87 -6.77 10.50
N THR A 311 16.12 -7.48 9.39
CA THR A 311 15.79 -6.98 8.06
C THR A 311 14.28 -6.81 7.98
N LEU A 312 13.82 -5.58 8.18
CA LEU A 312 12.41 -5.23 8.09
C LEU A 312 12.00 -5.29 6.62
N GLY A 313 10.90 -5.98 6.32
CA GLY A 313 10.30 -5.93 4.98
C GLY A 313 9.71 -4.55 4.67
N PRO A 314 9.21 -4.33 3.44
CA PRO A 314 8.70 -3.03 3.00
C PRO A 314 7.61 -2.44 3.92
N LEU A 315 6.73 -3.30 4.44
CA LEU A 315 5.69 -2.91 5.40
C LEU A 315 6.28 -2.59 6.78
N GLY A 316 7.31 -3.33 7.19
CA GLY A 316 8.03 -3.12 8.44
C GLY A 316 8.73 -1.76 8.45
N GLU A 317 9.43 -1.42 7.36
CA GLU A 317 10.08 -0.12 7.18
C GLU A 317 9.10 1.05 7.30
N ILE A 318 7.94 0.97 6.62
CA ILE A 318 6.93 2.03 6.69
C ILE A 318 6.32 2.16 8.09
N LYS A 319 6.15 1.03 8.78
CA LYS A 319 5.63 1.02 10.16
C LYS A 319 6.61 1.61 11.15
N SER A 320 7.90 1.30 11.02
CA SER A 320 8.94 1.82 11.92
C SER A 320 9.46 3.20 11.53
N PHE A 321 8.86 3.84 10.52
CA PHE A 321 9.36 5.09 9.95
C PHE A 321 9.33 6.24 10.95
N THR A 322 10.49 6.84 11.21
CA THR A 322 10.67 7.92 12.19
C THR A 322 10.88 9.28 11.52
N LEU A 323 10.84 10.36 12.31
CA LEU A 323 11.19 11.71 11.83
C LEU A 323 12.66 11.81 11.41
N GLU A 324 13.55 11.04 12.02
CA GLU A 324 14.94 11.01 11.61
C GLU A 324 15.09 10.38 10.22
N ASP A 325 14.37 9.28 9.96
CA ASP A 325 14.34 8.64 8.64
C ASP A 325 13.80 9.58 7.56
N PHE A 326 12.77 10.36 7.89
CA PHE A 326 12.23 11.38 6.99
C PHE A 326 13.28 12.44 6.63
N ARG A 327 14.01 12.97 7.62
CA ARG A 327 15.09 13.95 7.40
C ARG A 327 16.30 13.35 6.68
N ARG A 328 16.51 12.04 6.81
CA ARG A 328 17.54 11.29 6.07
C ARG A 328 17.17 11.08 4.60
N LEU A 329 15.87 11.00 4.25
CA LEU A 329 15.44 10.86 2.85
C LEU A 329 15.89 12.04 1.99
N ALA A 330 15.75 13.27 2.49
CA ALA A 330 16.28 14.47 1.85
C ALA A 330 16.38 15.63 2.87
N PRO A 331 17.33 16.58 2.69
CA PRO A 331 17.41 17.78 3.52
C PRO A 331 16.18 18.69 3.41
N ASP A 332 15.58 18.75 2.23
CA ASP A 332 14.36 19.52 1.95
C ASP A 332 13.12 18.65 2.27
N PRO A 333 12.21 19.10 3.16
CA PRO A 333 11.04 18.32 3.56
C PRO A 333 10.12 18.00 2.38
N THR A 334 10.04 18.88 1.38
CA THR A 334 9.19 18.63 0.20
C THR A 334 9.74 17.49 -0.67
N GLN A 335 11.08 17.39 -0.78
CA GLN A 335 11.73 16.30 -1.50
C GLN A 335 11.67 14.99 -0.71
N ALA A 336 11.81 15.05 0.63
CA ALA A 336 11.66 13.89 1.50
C ALA A 336 10.25 13.29 1.38
N ALA A 337 9.22 14.15 1.39
CA ALA A 337 7.84 13.75 1.18
C ALA A 337 7.61 13.14 -0.21
N LYS A 338 8.18 13.70 -1.28
CA LYS A 338 8.11 13.11 -2.63
C LYS A 338 8.77 11.73 -2.71
N ARG A 339 9.94 11.54 -2.07
CA ARG A 339 10.62 10.23 -2.02
C ARG A 339 9.80 9.20 -1.23
N LEU A 340 9.16 9.63 -0.15
CA LEU A 340 8.24 8.79 0.60
C LEU A 340 7.01 8.44 -0.23
N ALA A 341 6.38 9.40 -0.92
CA ALA A 341 5.28 9.15 -1.86
C ALA A 341 5.68 8.16 -2.97
N GLN A 342 6.88 8.30 -3.53
CA GLN A 342 7.37 7.37 -4.54
C GLN A 342 7.44 5.93 -4.02
N LYS A 343 7.84 5.71 -2.76
CA LYS A 343 7.79 4.36 -2.14
C LYS A 343 6.35 3.80 -2.13
N PHE A 344 5.34 4.61 -1.84
CA PHE A 344 3.94 4.18 -1.90
C PHE A 344 3.47 3.91 -3.33
N ILE A 345 3.87 4.72 -4.29
CA ILE A 345 3.55 4.52 -5.71
C ILE A 345 4.14 3.20 -6.20
N ASN A 346 5.40 2.92 -5.88
CA ASN A 346 6.05 1.65 -6.24
C ASN A 346 5.29 0.46 -5.62
N LEU A 347 4.94 0.53 -4.33
CA LEU A 347 4.14 -0.53 -3.67
C LEU A 347 2.76 -0.69 -4.30
N LYS A 348 2.14 0.39 -4.78
CA LYS A 348 0.85 0.36 -5.46
C LYS A 348 0.93 -0.28 -6.84
N GLU A 349 2.02 -0.02 -7.57
CA GLU A 349 2.31 -0.64 -8.87
C GLU A 349 2.60 -2.13 -8.73
N GLU A 350 3.33 -2.54 -7.69
CA GLU A 350 3.60 -3.95 -7.39
C GLU A 350 2.33 -4.70 -6.95
N SER A 351 1.57 -4.13 -6.00
CA SER A 351 0.33 -4.72 -5.52
C SER A 351 -0.54 -3.73 -4.76
N ILE A 352 -1.79 -3.56 -5.22
CA ILE A 352 -2.77 -2.72 -4.52
C ILE A 352 -3.02 -3.17 -3.07
N ILE A 353 -2.88 -4.47 -2.77
CA ILE A 353 -3.05 -5.01 -1.42
C ILE A 353 -1.88 -4.56 -0.53
N LEU A 354 -0.64 -4.61 -1.06
CA LEU A 354 0.54 -4.12 -0.34
C LEU A 354 0.43 -2.61 -0.08
N PHE A 355 -0.08 -1.84 -1.03
CA PHE A 355 -0.35 -0.42 -0.83
C PHE A 355 -1.34 -0.15 0.32
N TRP A 356 -2.43 -0.90 0.42
CA TRP A 356 -3.38 -0.74 1.54
C TRP A 356 -2.77 -1.16 2.88
N GLN A 357 -1.97 -2.22 2.91
CA GLN A 357 -1.24 -2.63 4.11
C GLN A 357 -0.20 -1.58 4.51
N ALA A 358 0.52 -1.00 3.55
CA ALA A 358 1.47 0.08 3.75
C ALA A 358 0.79 1.34 4.27
N SER A 359 -0.39 1.69 3.73
CA SER A 359 -1.20 2.82 4.22
C SER A 359 -1.63 2.62 5.68
N SER A 360 -2.04 1.41 6.05
CA SER A 360 -2.35 1.07 7.44
C SER A 360 -1.10 1.15 8.34
N ALA A 361 0.03 0.60 7.87
CA ALA A 361 1.32 0.66 8.56
C ALA A 361 1.79 2.11 8.76
N TRP A 362 1.62 2.97 7.76
CA TRP A 362 1.95 4.40 7.79
C TRP A 362 1.20 5.14 8.89
N ARG A 363 -0.12 4.91 9.01
CA ARG A 363 -0.93 5.52 10.06
C ARG A 363 -0.54 5.06 11.47
N SER A 364 0.15 3.92 11.59
CA SER A 364 0.73 3.45 12.84
C SER A 364 2.19 3.87 13.08
N SER A 365 2.81 4.56 12.12
CA SER A 365 4.21 4.99 12.21
C SER A 365 4.40 6.11 13.24
N ALA A 366 5.58 6.12 13.87
CA ALA A 366 5.95 7.17 14.83
C ALA A 366 5.90 8.57 14.18
N LEU A 367 6.31 8.68 12.91
CA LEU A 367 6.23 9.91 12.15
C LEU A 367 4.79 10.40 11.99
N TYR A 368 3.86 9.55 11.56
CA TYR A 368 2.45 9.95 11.38
C TYR A 368 1.80 10.38 12.70
N LEU A 369 2.07 9.67 13.80
CA LEU A 369 1.55 10.04 15.12
C LEU A 369 2.08 11.41 15.57
N SER A 370 3.37 11.69 15.34
CA SER A 370 3.95 13.00 15.62
C SER A 370 3.32 14.10 14.76
N TYR A 371 3.01 13.82 13.50
CA TYR A 371 2.31 14.72 12.59
C TYR A 371 0.88 15.05 13.07
N VAL A 372 0.07 14.05 13.42
CA VAL A 372 -1.28 14.25 13.95
C VAL A 372 -1.24 15.02 15.28
N SER A 373 -0.25 14.75 16.13
CA SER A 373 -0.04 15.48 17.38
C SER A 373 0.28 16.97 17.14
N ALA A 374 1.12 17.27 16.14
CA ALA A 374 1.45 18.65 15.77
C ALA A 374 0.21 19.38 15.21
N LEU A 375 -0.57 18.73 14.34
CA LEU A 375 -1.81 19.27 13.79
C LEU A 375 -2.86 19.55 14.86
N SER A 376 -3.09 18.61 15.77
CA SER A 376 -4.05 18.79 16.88
C SER A 376 -3.65 19.92 17.82
N LYS A 377 -2.33 20.08 18.08
CA LYS A 377 -1.81 21.21 18.87
C LYS A 377 -2.07 22.55 18.19
N GLU A 378 -1.88 22.64 16.87
CA GLU A 378 -2.12 23.87 16.11
C GLU A 378 -3.62 24.19 15.99
N LEU A 379 -4.47 23.17 15.79
CA LEU A 379 -5.91 23.36 15.60
C LEU A 379 -6.67 23.66 16.90
N LEU A 380 -6.37 22.92 17.98
CA LEU A 380 -7.12 23.06 19.25
C LEU A 380 -6.50 24.10 20.19
N GLY A 381 -5.26 24.54 19.95
CA GLY A 381 -4.50 25.36 20.90
C GLY A 381 -4.28 24.69 22.27
N ALA A 382 -4.73 23.44 22.43
CA ALA A 382 -4.68 22.67 23.66
C ALA A 382 -3.47 21.73 23.61
N HIS A 383 -2.64 21.81 24.66
CA HIS A 383 -1.47 20.98 24.80
C HIS A 383 -1.90 19.56 25.22
N LEU A 384 -2.21 18.71 24.24
CA LEU A 384 -2.33 17.27 24.50
C LEU A 384 -0.99 16.75 25.06
N PRO A 385 -1.01 15.93 26.12
CA PRO A 385 0.21 15.35 26.68
C PRO A 385 0.86 14.45 25.64
N VAL A 386 1.96 14.92 25.05
CA VAL A 386 2.80 14.11 24.16
C VAL A 386 3.48 13.04 25.02
N PRO A 387 3.48 11.76 24.62
CA PRO A 387 4.16 10.71 25.36
C PRO A 387 5.64 11.07 25.57
N ALA A 388 6.06 11.06 26.82
CA ALA A 388 7.43 11.39 27.23
C ALA A 388 8.41 10.43 26.54
N GLY A 389 9.19 10.94 25.58
CA GLY A 389 10.15 10.16 24.79
C GLY A 389 10.26 10.59 23.32
N MET A 390 9.26 11.28 22.77
CA MET A 390 9.34 11.87 21.42
C MET A 390 9.85 13.31 21.50
N SER A 391 11.17 13.49 21.65
CA SER A 391 11.79 14.82 21.76
C SER A 391 11.91 15.56 20.43
N MET A 392 11.63 14.91 19.30
CA MET A 392 11.74 15.54 18.00
C MET A 392 10.41 16.18 17.59
N VAL A 393 10.36 17.51 17.70
CA VAL A 393 9.22 18.32 17.24
C VAL A 393 9.29 18.44 15.71
N LEU A 394 8.16 18.17 15.04
CA LEU A 394 7.99 18.41 13.61
C LEU A 394 8.05 19.92 13.34
N LYS A 395 8.78 20.30 12.29
CA LYS A 395 8.75 21.67 11.75
C LYS A 395 7.44 21.88 10.97
N PRO A 396 6.91 23.12 10.93
CA PRO A 396 5.68 23.41 10.17
C PRO A 396 5.82 23.11 8.66
N GLU A 397 7.02 23.26 8.12
CA GLU A 397 7.34 22.89 6.73
C GLU A 397 7.23 21.38 6.49
N GLU A 398 7.68 20.56 7.45
CA GLU A 398 7.57 19.09 7.40
C GLU A 398 6.10 18.67 7.45
N THR A 399 5.31 19.28 8.35
CA THR A 399 3.86 19.07 8.45
C THR A 399 3.17 19.37 7.11
N THR A 400 3.50 20.51 6.50
CA THR A 400 2.90 20.93 5.22
C THR A 400 3.28 19.99 4.08
N ALA A 401 4.53 19.52 4.04
CA ALA A 401 5.00 18.56 3.06
C ALA A 401 4.28 17.20 3.17
N ILE A 402 4.09 16.70 4.40
CA ILE A 402 3.35 15.45 4.65
C ILE A 402 1.88 15.58 4.25
N ILE A 403 1.21 16.71 4.57
CA ILE A 403 -0.18 16.97 4.12
C ILE A 403 -0.30 16.89 2.60
N ASN A 404 0.62 17.51 1.87
CA ASN A 404 0.59 17.53 0.42
C ASN A 404 0.83 16.14 -0.17
N MET A 405 1.73 15.36 0.44
CA MET A 405 1.96 13.96 0.08
C MET A 405 0.71 13.10 0.28
N GLU A 406 0.01 13.24 1.40
CA GLU A 406 -1.22 12.47 1.66
C GLU A 406 -2.33 12.81 0.66
N LYS A 407 -2.46 14.10 0.31
CA LYS A 407 -3.38 14.55 -0.75
C LYS A 407 -3.04 13.95 -2.11
N GLU A 408 -1.76 13.86 -2.46
CA GLU A 408 -1.29 13.28 -3.73
C GLU A 408 -1.57 11.78 -3.80
N LEU A 409 -1.37 11.06 -2.69
CA LEU A 409 -1.62 9.62 -2.60
C LEU A 409 -3.10 9.25 -2.45
N GLY A 410 -3.95 10.20 -2.05
CA GLY A 410 -5.37 9.97 -1.75
C GLY A 410 -5.58 9.16 -0.46
N LEU A 411 -4.76 9.44 0.56
CA LEU A 411 -4.75 8.75 1.85
C LEU A 411 -5.69 9.34 2.91
#